data_AF-A0AAD9Q1V0-F1
#
_entry.id   AF-A0AAD9Q1V0-F1
#
_cell.length_a   1.000
_cell.length_b   1.000
_cell.length_c   1.000
_cell.angle_alpha   90.00
_cell.angle_beta   90.00
_cell.angle_gamma   90.00
#
_symmetry.space_group_name_H-M   'P 1'
#
loop_
_entity.id
_entity.type
_entity.pdbx_description
1 polymer ?
#
loop_
_entity_poly.entity_id
_entity_poly.type
_entity_poly.pdbx_seq_one_letter_code
_entity_poly.pdbx_strand_id
1 'polypeptide(L)'
;MDFVTCAANIRAHIFSIPLRSRFDVKAMAGNIIPAIATTNAIISGVIVMQALNILNGKLAKCKTIYLNRQPNPRKRLLVPCMLDPPNPKCYVCATKPEVTVFLNTTTLTVKTLEEKVLKERFGMVAPDVEIEDGKGSILISSEEGETEENLPKTLSEFHVGNSARLKADDFLQNYQLVLNIRHRDSLENDAEFEVEGDVPVPRPSSPQPGPSTQGVEADGKVKAGEDEDVMVVDEPAPSRKRKAEETRPEEEMKETPNSSKAKRAKISNAAEQIEDDVIVL
;
A
#
# COMPACT_ATOMS: atom_id res chain seq x y z
N MET A 1 -18.55 5.56 -13.70
CA MET A 1 -18.19 5.70 -12.27
C MET A 1 -19.21 6.54 -11.49
N ASP A 2 -19.85 7.50 -12.13
CA ASP A 2 -20.82 8.40 -11.48
C ASP A 2 -22.05 7.66 -10.95
N PHE A 3 -22.58 6.69 -11.71
CA PHE A 3 -23.68 5.82 -11.25
C PHE A 3 -23.35 5.09 -9.93
N VAL A 4 -22.17 4.46 -9.86
CA VAL A 4 -21.71 3.74 -8.66
C VAL A 4 -21.57 4.70 -7.47
N THR A 5 -21.04 5.90 -7.70
CA THR A 5 -20.88 6.92 -6.66
C THR A 5 -22.24 7.38 -6.11
N CYS A 6 -23.18 7.74 -6.99
CA CYS A 6 -24.52 8.17 -6.59
C CYS A 6 -25.27 7.06 -5.84
N ALA A 7 -25.29 5.84 -6.37
CA ALA A 7 -25.97 4.71 -5.75
C ALA A 7 -25.38 4.35 -4.38
N ALA A 8 -24.04 4.32 -4.26
CA ALA A 8 -23.35 4.06 -3.01
C ALA A 8 -23.66 5.13 -1.95
N ASN A 9 -23.64 6.40 -2.32
CA ASN A 9 -23.91 7.52 -1.41
C ASN A 9 -25.37 7.57 -0.96
N ILE A 10 -26.34 7.29 -1.84
CA ILE A 10 -27.75 7.16 -1.45
C ILE A 10 -27.92 6.03 -0.42
N ARG A 11 -27.29 4.87 -0.67
CA ARG A 11 -27.31 3.75 0.27
C ARG A 11 -26.65 4.11 1.60
N ALA A 12 -25.49 4.76 1.58
CA ALA A 12 -24.78 5.19 2.79
C ALA A 12 -25.66 6.10 3.66
N HIS A 13 -26.34 7.07 3.04
CA HIS A 13 -27.29 7.94 3.74
C HIS A 13 -28.45 7.16 4.40
N ILE A 14 -29.00 6.13 3.74
CA ILE A 14 -30.06 5.28 4.31
C ILE A 14 -29.60 4.57 5.60
N PHE A 15 -28.34 4.19 5.68
CA PHE A 15 -27.75 3.52 6.86
C PHE A 15 -27.02 4.47 7.81
N SER A 16 -27.20 5.80 7.65
CA SER A 16 -26.49 6.82 8.45
C SER A 16 -24.97 6.70 8.41
N ILE A 17 -24.42 6.23 7.29
CA ILE A 17 -22.98 6.14 7.03
C ILE A 17 -22.53 7.43 6.32
N PRO A 18 -21.39 8.05 6.70
CA PRO A 18 -20.88 9.26 6.06
C PRO A 18 -20.70 9.09 4.54
N LEU A 19 -21.16 10.11 3.81
CA LEU A 19 -21.02 10.19 2.36
C LEU A 19 -19.54 10.29 1.96
N ARG A 20 -19.18 9.70 0.83
CA ARG A 20 -17.80 9.69 0.33
C ARG A 20 -17.69 10.45 -0.98
N SER A 21 -16.52 11.03 -1.22
CA SER A 21 -16.25 11.75 -2.46
C SER A 21 -16.20 10.79 -3.65
N ARG A 22 -16.39 11.32 -4.86
CA ARG A 22 -16.25 10.53 -6.10
C ARG A 22 -14.86 9.89 -6.22
N PHE A 23 -13.82 10.57 -5.72
CA PHE A 23 -12.45 10.08 -5.75
C PHE A 23 -12.28 8.85 -4.85
N ASP A 24 -12.78 8.93 -3.61
CA ASP A 24 -12.70 7.82 -2.65
C ASP A 24 -13.48 6.60 -3.13
N VAL A 25 -14.70 6.81 -3.65
CA VAL A 25 -15.52 5.71 -4.17
C VAL A 25 -14.85 5.05 -5.38
N LYS A 26 -14.17 5.83 -6.24
CA LYS A 26 -13.38 5.28 -7.35
C LYS A 26 -12.21 4.43 -6.84
N ALA A 27 -11.49 4.90 -5.83
CA ALA A 27 -10.37 4.15 -5.24
C ALA A 27 -10.86 2.83 -4.60
N MET A 28 -11.92 2.89 -3.80
CA MET A 28 -12.50 1.69 -3.17
C MET A 28 -13.05 0.70 -4.20
N ALA A 29 -13.79 1.18 -5.20
CA ALA A 29 -14.35 0.31 -6.24
C ALA A 29 -13.29 -0.36 -7.10
N GLY A 30 -12.16 0.32 -7.36
CA GLY A 30 -11.03 -0.25 -8.10
C GLY A 30 -10.32 -1.38 -7.37
N ASN A 31 -10.44 -1.43 -6.04
CA ASN A 31 -9.79 -2.43 -5.18
C ASN A 31 -10.72 -3.61 -4.81
N ILE A 32 -11.89 -3.72 -5.42
CA ILE A 32 -12.82 -4.84 -5.16
C ILE A 32 -12.24 -6.14 -5.73
N ILE A 33 -11.97 -7.10 -4.85
CA ILE A 33 -11.57 -8.46 -5.22
C ILE A 33 -12.82 -9.35 -5.25
N PRO A 34 -13.14 -10.01 -6.38
CA PRO A 34 -14.27 -10.93 -6.44
C PRO A 34 -14.10 -12.11 -5.46
N ALA A 35 -15.12 -12.37 -4.66
CA ALA A 35 -15.15 -13.52 -3.75
C ALA A 35 -15.82 -14.73 -4.42
N ILE A 36 -15.25 -15.92 -4.21
CA ILE A 36 -15.79 -17.19 -4.71
C ILE A 36 -15.98 -18.13 -3.53
N ALA A 37 -17.17 -18.72 -3.41
CA ALA A 37 -17.54 -19.57 -2.27
C ALA A 37 -16.58 -20.76 -2.08
N THR A 38 -16.09 -21.35 -3.17
CA THR A 38 -15.16 -22.50 -3.12
C THR A 38 -13.82 -22.15 -2.50
N THR A 39 -13.29 -20.95 -2.74
CA THR A 39 -12.05 -20.45 -2.09
C THR A 39 -12.23 -20.43 -0.58
N ASN A 40 -13.35 -19.86 -0.09
CA ASN A 40 -13.63 -19.80 1.34
C ASN A 40 -13.80 -21.19 1.97
N ALA A 41 -14.45 -22.13 1.27
CA ALA A 41 -14.60 -23.51 1.73
C ALA A 41 -13.23 -24.22 1.87
N ILE A 42 -12.36 -24.07 0.86
CA ILE A 42 -11.01 -24.66 0.89
C ILE A 42 -10.19 -24.07 2.04
N ILE A 43 -10.15 -22.74 2.17
CA ILE A 43 -9.37 -22.06 3.21
C ILE A 43 -9.91 -22.39 4.60
N SER A 44 -11.23 -22.47 4.79
CA SER A 44 -11.83 -22.88 6.06
C SER A 44 -11.42 -24.29 6.47
N GLY A 45 -11.41 -25.24 5.52
CA GLY A 45 -10.90 -26.59 5.77
C GLY A 45 -9.43 -26.59 6.20
N VAL A 46 -8.60 -25.77 5.55
CA VAL A 46 -7.19 -25.60 5.91
C VAL A 46 -7.02 -25.01 7.32
N ILE A 47 -7.84 -24.01 7.70
CA ILE A 47 -7.83 -23.42 9.04
C ILE A 47 -8.07 -24.48 10.11
N VAL A 48 -9.12 -25.30 9.95
CA VAL A 48 -9.44 -26.38 10.91
C VAL A 48 -8.30 -27.40 10.99
N MET A 49 -7.71 -27.78 9.86
CA MET A 49 -6.56 -28.70 9.84
C MET A 49 -5.36 -28.15 10.60
N GLN A 50 -5.08 -26.84 10.51
CA GLN A 50 -4.02 -26.21 11.28
C GLN A 50 -4.38 -26.03 12.75
N ALA A 51 -5.63 -25.72 13.08
CA ALA A 51 -6.12 -25.65 14.45
C ALA A 51 -5.96 -27.00 15.16
N LEU A 52 -6.25 -28.12 14.48
CA LEU A 52 -6.02 -29.46 15.03
C LEU A 52 -4.52 -29.73 15.31
N ASN A 53 -3.61 -29.19 14.51
CA ASN A 53 -2.17 -29.29 14.80
C ASN A 53 -1.81 -28.51 16.06
N ILE A 54 -2.36 -27.30 16.25
CA ILE A 54 -2.15 -26.46 17.43
C ILE A 54 -2.69 -27.15 18.68
N LEU A 55 -3.94 -27.63 18.65
CA LEU A 55 -4.60 -28.28 19.79
C LEU A 55 -3.90 -29.57 20.22
N ASN A 56 -3.25 -30.28 19.29
CA ASN A 56 -2.45 -31.46 19.57
C ASN A 56 -1.01 -31.14 20.03
N GLY A 57 -0.67 -29.87 20.27
CA GLY A 57 0.67 -29.44 20.67
C GLY A 57 1.72 -29.56 19.56
N LYS A 58 1.31 -29.75 18.30
CA LYS A 58 2.20 -29.98 17.14
C LYS A 58 2.46 -28.69 16.37
N LEU A 59 2.88 -27.63 17.07
CA LEU A 59 3.16 -26.31 16.47
C LEU A 59 4.21 -26.37 15.35
N ALA A 60 5.23 -27.23 15.48
CA ALA A 60 6.25 -27.41 14.45
C ALA A 60 5.71 -27.97 13.12
N LYS A 61 4.49 -28.54 13.11
CA LYS A 61 3.83 -29.02 11.88
C LYS A 61 2.98 -27.95 11.22
N CYS A 62 2.70 -26.84 11.90
CA CYS A 62 1.94 -25.73 11.34
C CYS A 62 2.74 -25.07 10.21
N LYS A 63 2.02 -24.67 9.15
CA LYS A 63 2.59 -24.15 7.92
C LYS A 63 1.69 -23.06 7.36
N THR A 64 2.29 -22.05 6.74
CA THR A 64 1.56 -21.09 5.92
C THR A 64 1.18 -21.77 4.62
N ILE A 65 -0.11 -21.88 4.32
CA ILE A 65 -0.59 -22.57 3.11
C ILE A 65 -1.14 -21.54 2.14
N TYR A 66 -0.52 -21.45 0.96
CA TYR A 66 -1.00 -20.61 -0.12
C TYR A 66 -1.86 -21.42 -1.09
N LEU A 67 -3.00 -20.86 -1.48
CA LEU A 67 -3.85 -21.39 -2.53
C LEU A 67 -3.59 -20.61 -3.82
N ASN A 68 -2.94 -21.25 -4.78
CA ASN A 68 -2.70 -20.64 -6.09
C ASN A 68 -3.91 -20.83 -7.01
N ARG A 69 -4.07 -19.93 -7.99
CA ARG A 69 -5.07 -20.09 -9.05
C ARG A 69 -4.70 -21.20 -10.04
N GLN A 70 -3.41 -21.37 -10.31
CA GLN A 70 -2.86 -22.41 -11.16
C GLN A 70 -1.78 -23.19 -10.40
N PRO A 71 -1.57 -24.48 -10.73
CA PRO A 71 -0.47 -25.23 -10.14
C PRO A 71 0.87 -24.54 -10.40
N ASN A 72 1.71 -24.47 -9.37
CA ASN A 72 3.08 -23.99 -9.54
C ASN A 72 3.90 -24.93 -10.46
N PRO A 73 5.14 -24.59 -10.86
CA PRO A 73 5.98 -25.48 -11.67
C PRO A 73 6.21 -26.88 -11.07
N ARG A 74 5.98 -27.04 -9.76
CA ARG A 74 6.04 -28.32 -9.03
C ARG A 74 4.69 -29.04 -8.97
N LYS A 75 3.70 -28.63 -9.77
CA LYS A 75 2.34 -29.17 -9.87
C LYS A 75 1.54 -29.12 -8.55
N ARG A 76 1.84 -28.16 -7.67
CA ARG A 76 1.11 -27.95 -6.42
C ARG A 76 0.18 -26.75 -6.53
N LEU A 77 -1.10 -26.98 -6.23
CA LEU A 77 -2.11 -25.92 -6.11
C LEU A 77 -2.11 -25.31 -4.70
N LEU A 78 -2.01 -26.17 -3.69
CA LEU A 78 -1.78 -25.78 -2.31
C LEU A 78 -0.29 -25.87 -2.00
N VAL A 79 0.32 -24.74 -1.66
CA VAL A 79 1.76 -24.62 -1.40
C VAL A 79 1.98 -24.39 0.09
N PRO A 80 2.41 -25.41 0.85
CA PRO A 80 2.77 -25.24 2.25
C PRO A 80 4.20 -24.67 2.37
N CYS A 81 4.34 -23.59 3.11
CA CYS A 81 5.58 -22.93 3.49
C CYS A 81 5.79 -23.05 5.01
N MET A 82 7.05 -23.08 5.44
CA MET A 82 7.36 -23.06 6.87
C MET A 82 6.95 -21.71 7.47
N LEU A 83 6.65 -21.70 8.76
CA LEU A 83 6.39 -20.46 9.49
C LEU A 83 7.70 -19.70 9.65
N ASP A 84 7.68 -18.41 9.30
CA ASP A 84 8.82 -17.52 9.51
C ASP A 84 8.91 -17.14 11.00
N PRO A 85 10.13 -16.99 11.55
CA PRO A 85 10.32 -16.51 12.91
C PRO A 85 9.88 -15.04 13.04
N PRO A 86 9.60 -14.56 14.27
CA PRO A 86 9.30 -13.15 14.50
C PRO A 86 10.40 -12.23 13.97
N ASN A 87 10.01 -11.19 13.23
CA ASN A 87 10.95 -10.22 12.70
C ASN A 87 11.47 -9.31 13.83
N PRO A 88 12.79 -9.22 14.08
CA PRO A 88 13.36 -8.34 15.11
C PRO A 88 13.05 -6.85 14.90
N LYS A 89 12.75 -6.43 13.66
CA LYS A 89 12.41 -5.05 13.30
C LYS A 89 10.90 -4.76 13.32
N CYS A 90 10.07 -5.71 13.76
CA CYS A 90 8.63 -5.49 13.83
C CYS A 90 8.29 -4.48 14.92
N TYR A 91 7.57 -3.42 14.58
CA TYR A 91 7.13 -2.41 15.54
C TYR A 91 5.97 -2.87 16.44
N VAL A 92 5.50 -4.12 16.32
CA VAL A 92 4.40 -4.66 17.16
C VAL A 92 4.89 -5.74 18.11
N CYS A 93 5.53 -6.80 17.58
CA CYS A 93 5.86 -8.00 18.38
C CYS A 93 7.32 -8.03 18.89
N ALA A 94 8.14 -7.03 18.58
CA ALA A 94 9.47 -6.93 19.16
C ALA A 94 9.41 -6.61 20.66
N THR A 95 10.44 -7.00 21.42
CA THR A 95 10.50 -6.77 22.88
C THR A 95 10.52 -5.28 23.26
N LYS A 96 11.04 -4.43 22.37
CA LYS A 96 11.07 -2.97 22.50
C LYS A 96 10.85 -2.39 21.11
N PRO A 97 9.59 -2.20 20.68
CA PRO A 97 9.34 -1.65 19.37
C PRO A 97 9.62 -0.15 19.38
N GLU A 98 10.42 0.27 18.42
CA GLU A 98 10.75 1.68 18.19
C GLU A 98 10.51 2.02 16.73
N VAL A 99 9.90 3.17 16.48
CA VAL A 99 9.61 3.65 15.13
C VAL A 99 10.02 5.10 15.02
N THR A 100 10.65 5.48 13.91
CA THR A 100 10.93 6.87 13.61
C THR A 100 9.84 7.44 12.72
N VAL A 101 9.26 8.57 13.14
CA VAL A 101 8.26 9.31 12.36
C VAL A 101 8.83 10.66 11.97
N PHE A 102 8.81 10.96 10.68
CA PHE A 102 9.14 12.27 10.13
C PHE A 102 7.88 13.11 10.08
N LEU A 103 7.88 14.24 10.79
CA LEU A 103 6.73 15.14 10.84
C LEU A 103 7.18 16.59 11.08
N ASN A 104 6.31 17.54 10.74
CA ASN A 104 6.55 18.95 11.05
C ASN A 104 5.98 19.27 12.45
N THR A 105 6.85 19.53 13.42
CA THR A 105 6.47 19.78 14.83
C THR A 105 5.79 21.15 15.04
N THR A 106 5.91 22.06 14.07
CA THR A 106 5.36 23.42 14.16
C THR A 106 3.94 23.52 13.62
N THR A 107 3.58 22.68 12.65
CA THR A 107 2.26 22.71 12.01
C THR A 107 1.33 21.60 12.51
N LEU A 108 1.88 20.47 12.95
CA LEU A 108 1.08 19.32 13.35
C LEU A 108 0.53 19.47 14.77
N THR A 109 -0.79 19.30 14.90
CA THR A 109 -1.52 19.37 16.16
C THR A 109 -1.55 18.03 16.88
N VAL A 110 -1.70 18.05 18.21
CA VAL A 110 -1.83 16.82 19.03
C VAL A 110 -3.01 15.97 18.57
N LYS A 111 -4.13 16.58 18.16
CA LYS A 111 -5.27 15.86 17.58
C LYS A 111 -4.91 15.05 16.33
N THR A 112 -4.12 15.64 15.43
CA THR A 112 -3.69 14.96 14.20
C THR A 112 -2.76 13.79 14.51
N LEU A 113 -1.89 13.95 15.52
CA LEU A 113 -1.03 12.88 16.03
C LEU A 113 -1.88 11.72 16.58
N GLU A 114 -2.90 12.02 17.39
CA GLU A 114 -3.75 11.00 17.98
C GLU A 114 -4.58 10.24 16.92
N GLU A 115 -5.35 10.96 16.10
CA GLU A 115 -6.31 10.36 15.17
C GLU A 115 -5.61 9.73 13.96
N LYS A 116 -4.73 10.46 13.28
CA LYS A 116 -4.13 9.99 12.02
C LYS A 116 -2.88 9.14 12.22
N VAL A 117 -2.05 9.45 13.21
CA VAL A 117 -0.79 8.72 13.41
C VAL A 117 -1.02 7.50 14.31
N LEU A 118 -1.50 7.69 15.53
CA LEU A 118 -1.62 6.61 16.51
C LEU A 118 -2.80 5.67 16.21
N LYS A 119 -4.01 6.22 16.03
CA LYS A 119 -5.23 5.43 15.78
C LYS A 119 -5.28 4.87 14.36
N GLU A 120 -5.12 5.71 13.33
CA GLU A 120 -5.26 5.27 11.93
C GLU A 120 -4.05 4.48 11.41
N ARG A 121 -2.80 4.89 11.70
CA ARG A 121 -1.60 4.20 11.16
C ARG A 121 -1.02 3.13 12.06
N PHE A 122 -0.92 3.37 13.37
CA PHE A 122 -0.40 2.39 14.31
C PHE A 122 -1.48 1.46 14.89
N GLY A 123 -2.76 1.72 14.63
CA GLY A 123 -3.86 0.84 15.00
C GLY A 123 -4.14 0.78 16.50
N MET A 124 -3.74 1.81 17.26
CA MET A 124 -4.06 1.94 18.68
C MET A 124 -5.56 2.28 18.84
N VAL A 125 -6.19 1.76 19.89
CA VAL A 125 -7.59 2.05 20.23
C VAL A 125 -7.66 3.22 21.18
N ALA A 126 -6.88 3.17 22.25
CA ALA A 126 -6.86 4.16 23.32
C ALA A 126 -5.40 4.47 23.69
N PRO A 127 -4.74 5.36 22.94
CA PRO A 127 -3.34 5.67 23.17
C PRO A 127 -3.16 6.68 24.30
N ASP A 128 -2.31 6.34 25.27
CA ASP A 128 -1.73 7.23 26.27
C ASP A 128 -0.31 7.59 25.84
N VAL A 129 0.00 8.87 25.72
CA VAL A 129 1.31 9.32 25.22
C VAL A 129 2.03 10.16 26.25
N GLU A 130 3.21 9.71 26.65
CA GLU A 130 4.14 10.42 27.53
C GLU A 130 5.41 10.84 26.77
N ILE A 131 5.99 11.99 27.14
CA ILE A 131 7.28 12.45 26.61
C ILE A 131 8.41 11.92 27.50
N GLU A 132 9.41 11.27 26.89
CA GLU A 132 10.62 10.78 27.59
C GLU A 132 11.63 11.92 27.91
N ASP A 133 11.17 12.98 28.57
CA ASP A 133 12.02 14.10 29.02
C ASP A 133 12.47 13.96 30.49
N GLY A 134 12.18 12.82 31.12
CA GLY A 134 12.41 12.57 32.54
C GLY A 134 11.45 13.30 33.50
N LYS A 135 10.59 14.18 32.97
CA LYS A 135 9.52 14.86 33.72
C LYS A 135 8.19 14.10 33.72
N GLY A 136 7.99 13.15 32.79
CA GLY A 136 6.74 12.40 32.65
C GLY A 136 5.57 13.27 32.19
N SER A 137 5.82 14.22 31.28
CA SER A 137 4.75 15.07 30.73
C SER A 137 3.81 14.23 29.86
N ILE A 138 2.53 14.20 30.21
CA ILE A 138 1.48 13.49 29.45
C ILE A 138 0.96 14.43 28.35
N LEU A 139 1.02 13.96 27.10
CA LEU A 139 0.51 14.66 25.92
C LEU A 139 -0.94 14.30 25.63
N ILE A 140 -1.23 12.99 25.63
CA ILE A 140 -2.52 12.40 25.29
C ILE A 140 -2.85 11.43 26.42
N SER A 141 -4.03 11.57 27.00
CA SER A 141 -4.61 10.62 27.94
C SER A 141 -5.81 9.94 27.28
N SER A 142 -5.99 8.65 27.56
CA SER A 142 -7.15 7.87 27.14
C SER A 142 -8.41 8.19 27.97
N GLU A 143 -8.26 8.87 29.11
CA GLU A 143 -9.40 9.30 29.95
C GLU A 143 -10.05 10.58 29.40
N GLU A 144 -11.38 10.53 29.24
CA GLU A 144 -12.18 11.66 28.75
C GLU A 144 -12.08 12.86 29.70
N GLY A 145 -11.69 14.03 29.16
CA GLY A 145 -11.62 15.30 29.90
C GLY A 145 -10.25 15.69 30.47
N GLU A 146 -9.21 14.85 30.39
CA GLU A 146 -7.90 15.21 30.93
C GLU A 146 -7.05 16.04 29.95
N THR A 147 -6.96 15.61 28.69
CA THR A 147 -6.07 16.22 27.69
C THR A 147 -6.80 16.91 26.53
N GLU A 148 -8.10 17.14 26.66
CA GLU A 148 -8.90 17.79 25.59
C GLU A 148 -8.39 19.20 25.26
N GLU A 149 -7.89 19.93 26.25
CA GLU A 149 -7.29 21.27 26.06
C GLU A 149 -5.97 21.24 25.27
N ASN A 150 -5.33 20.08 25.17
CA ASN A 150 -4.05 19.91 24.46
C ASN A 150 -4.24 19.57 22.98
N LEU A 151 -5.41 19.05 22.59
CA LEU A 151 -5.73 18.65 21.22
C LEU A 151 -5.46 19.72 20.15
N PRO A 152 -5.83 21.01 20.35
CA PRO A 152 -5.58 22.04 19.32
C PRO A 152 -4.16 22.61 19.34
N LYS A 153 -3.36 22.34 20.38
CA LYS A 153 -2.01 22.87 20.52
C LYS A 153 -1.03 22.14 19.60
N THR A 154 0.05 22.83 19.24
CA THR A 154 1.11 22.27 18.39
C THR A 154 2.11 21.47 19.23
N LEU A 155 2.79 20.50 18.61
CA LEU A 155 3.80 19.68 19.31
C LEU A 155 4.97 20.53 19.85
N SER A 156 5.29 21.64 19.18
CA SER A 156 6.35 22.56 19.59
C SER A 156 6.06 23.26 20.92
N GLU A 157 4.79 23.47 21.28
CA GLU A 157 4.39 24.06 22.58
C GLU A 157 4.71 23.14 23.76
N PHE A 158 4.78 21.83 23.52
CA PHE A 158 5.14 20.82 24.52
C PHE A 158 6.64 20.50 24.55
N HIS A 159 7.47 21.34 23.91
CA HIS A 159 8.91 21.13 23.76
C HIS A 159 9.28 19.85 22.98
N VAL A 160 8.36 19.32 22.19
CA VAL A 160 8.64 18.20 21.27
C VAL A 160 9.40 18.74 20.06
N GLY A 161 10.73 18.73 20.17
CA GLY A 161 11.63 19.17 19.11
C GLY A 161 12.14 18.03 18.22
N ASN A 162 13.21 18.32 17.47
CA ASN A 162 13.87 17.31 16.66
C ASN A 162 14.55 16.26 17.54
N SER A 163 14.31 14.97 17.28
CA SER A 163 14.77 13.82 18.07
C SER A 163 14.08 13.64 19.44
N ALA A 164 12.89 14.21 19.63
CA ALA A 164 12.06 13.90 20.79
C ALA A 164 11.61 12.43 20.75
N ARG A 165 11.49 11.80 21.93
CA ARG A 165 11.00 10.43 22.07
C ARG A 165 9.66 10.47 22.81
N LEU A 166 8.63 9.96 22.15
CA LEU A 166 7.30 9.80 22.73
C LEU A 166 7.07 8.34 23.01
N LYS A 167 6.64 8.00 24.22
CA LYS A 167 6.22 6.66 24.55
C LYS A 167 4.70 6.62 24.51
N ALA A 168 4.17 5.82 23.60
CA ALA A 168 2.74 5.60 23.42
C ALA A 168 2.38 4.22 23.96
N ASP A 169 1.54 4.19 24.99
CA ASP A 169 1.02 3.00 25.63
C ASP A 169 -0.47 2.84 25.28
N ASP A 170 -0.87 1.64 24.87
CA ASP A 170 -2.28 1.25 24.76
C ASP A 170 -2.55 0.12 25.76
N PHE A 171 -3.15 0.48 26.90
CA PHE A 171 -3.44 -0.47 27.99
C PHE A 171 -4.47 -1.53 27.60
N LEU A 172 -5.37 -1.22 26.66
CA LEU A 172 -6.39 -2.17 26.20
C LEU A 172 -5.75 -3.28 25.36
N GLN A 173 -4.77 -2.92 24.52
CA GLN A 173 -4.03 -3.85 23.67
C GLN A 173 -2.81 -4.49 24.36
N ASN A 174 -2.41 -3.99 25.55
CA ASN A 174 -1.13 -4.30 26.18
C ASN A 174 0.04 -4.12 25.21
N TYR A 175 0.04 -2.98 24.51
CA TYR A 175 0.97 -2.62 23.46
C TYR A 175 1.64 -1.30 23.80
N GLN A 176 2.96 -1.27 23.72
CA GLN A 176 3.77 -0.10 24.02
C GLN A 176 4.67 0.16 22.81
N LEU A 177 4.71 1.39 22.33
CA LEU A 177 5.50 1.83 21.19
C LEU A 177 6.28 3.10 21.53
N VAL A 178 7.58 3.12 21.22
CA VAL A 178 8.37 4.35 21.31
C VAL A 178 8.48 4.99 19.93
N LEU A 179 7.98 6.22 19.81
CA LEU A 179 8.07 7.03 18.61
C LEU A 179 9.25 8.01 18.72
N ASN A 180 10.22 7.87 17.82
CA ASN A 180 11.30 8.82 17.64
C ASN A 180 10.85 9.87 16.62
N ILE A 181 10.63 11.10 17.07
CA ILE A 181 10.19 12.20 16.20
C ILE A 181 11.40 12.83 15.52
N ARG A 182 11.38 12.90 14.19
CA ARG A 182 12.33 13.68 13.41
C ARG A 182 11.61 14.83 12.73
N HIS A 183 12.06 16.05 13.03
CA HIS A 183 11.48 17.24 12.46
C HIS A 183 11.95 17.43 11.01
N ARG A 184 10.99 17.61 10.09
CA ARG A 184 11.24 18.07 8.71
C ARG A 184 10.22 19.14 8.32
N ASP A 185 10.71 20.20 7.68
CA ASP A 185 9.86 21.32 7.23
C ASP A 185 9.05 20.98 5.98
N SER A 186 9.63 20.22 5.05
CA SER A 186 8.99 19.76 3.81
C SER A 186 9.03 18.24 3.70
N LEU A 187 7.85 17.61 3.65
CA LEU A 187 7.66 16.18 3.37
C LEU A 187 7.33 15.98 1.89
N GLU A 188 7.61 14.80 1.32
CA GLU A 188 7.34 14.55 -0.09
C GLU A 188 5.84 14.27 -0.31
N ASN A 189 5.27 14.80 -1.41
CA ASN A 189 3.88 14.54 -1.85
C ASN A 189 2.74 15.03 -0.93
N ASP A 190 2.85 16.21 -0.32
CA ASP A 190 1.81 16.77 0.59
C ASP A 190 1.43 15.85 1.77
N ALA A 191 2.29 14.89 2.12
CA ALA A 191 2.07 14.00 3.25
C ALA A 191 2.29 14.74 4.58
N GLU A 192 1.38 14.57 5.54
CA GLU A 192 1.48 15.20 6.87
C GLU A 192 2.56 14.55 7.76
N PHE A 193 2.91 13.28 7.48
CA PHE A 193 3.97 12.53 8.15
C PHE A 193 4.43 11.32 7.32
N GLU A 194 5.65 10.87 7.56
CA GLU A 194 6.25 9.66 6.95
C GLU A 194 6.84 8.77 8.04
N VAL A 195 6.79 7.44 7.86
CA VAL A 195 7.35 6.48 8.81
C VAL A 195 8.62 5.87 8.21
N GLU A 196 9.71 5.85 8.97
CA GLU A 196 10.98 5.23 8.55
C GLU A 196 10.80 3.72 8.39
N GLY A 197 11.03 3.20 7.18
CA GLY A 197 10.91 1.78 6.85
C GLY A 197 9.64 1.40 6.07
N ASP A 198 8.72 2.35 5.83
CA ASP A 198 7.68 2.15 4.83
C ASP A 198 8.32 2.15 3.44
N VAL A 199 8.32 1.01 2.78
CA VAL A 199 8.49 0.96 1.32
C VAL A 199 7.29 1.70 0.73
N PRO A 200 7.48 2.73 -0.12
CA PRO A 200 6.36 3.45 -0.72
C PRO A 200 5.41 2.44 -1.36
N VAL A 201 4.16 2.44 -0.92
CA VAL A 201 3.12 1.57 -1.52
C VAL A 201 3.15 1.83 -3.03
N PRO A 202 3.44 0.82 -3.87
CA PRO A 202 3.42 1.01 -5.31
C PRO A 202 2.04 1.52 -5.69
N ARG A 203 1.97 2.71 -6.30
CA ARG A 203 0.71 3.22 -6.85
C ARG A 203 0.16 2.13 -7.79
N PRO A 204 -1.13 1.76 -7.72
CA PRO A 204 -1.70 0.91 -8.74
C PRO A 204 -1.52 1.63 -10.07
N SER A 205 -0.72 1.03 -10.96
CA SER A 205 -0.56 1.49 -12.33
C SER A 205 -1.95 1.69 -12.92
N SER A 206 -2.20 2.88 -13.46
CA SER A 206 -3.44 3.23 -14.14
C SER A 206 -3.88 2.10 -15.08
N PRO A 207 -5.19 1.80 -15.17
CA PRO A 207 -5.67 0.83 -16.14
C PRO A 207 -5.26 1.30 -17.53
N GLN A 208 -4.44 0.49 -18.22
CA GLN A 208 -4.16 0.69 -19.63
C GLN A 208 -5.49 0.67 -20.40
N PRO A 209 -5.67 1.57 -21.38
CA PRO A 209 -6.89 1.62 -22.17
C PRO A 209 -7.05 0.31 -22.94
N GLY A 210 -8.16 -0.39 -22.67
CA GLY A 210 -8.59 -1.51 -23.51
C GLY A 210 -8.89 -1.02 -24.94
N PRO A 211 -8.86 -1.92 -25.94
CA PRO A 211 -9.17 -1.54 -27.31
C PRO A 211 -10.60 -0.99 -27.40
N SER A 212 -10.69 0.18 -28.00
CA SER A 212 -11.91 0.90 -28.35
C SER A 212 -12.84 0.05 -29.20
N THR A 213 -14.00 -0.30 -28.65
CA THR A 213 -15.17 -0.73 -29.42
C THR A 213 -15.90 0.50 -29.95
N GLN A 214 -15.69 0.83 -31.22
CA GLN A 214 -16.72 1.44 -32.08
C GLN A 214 -17.45 0.24 -32.70
N GLY A 215 -18.74 0.00 -32.47
CA GLY A 215 -19.86 0.90 -32.70
C GLY A 215 -20.42 0.61 -34.09
N VAL A 216 -21.21 -0.45 -34.26
CA VAL A 216 -22.12 -0.57 -35.40
C VAL A 216 -23.43 -1.22 -34.94
N GLU A 217 -24.50 -0.50 -35.22
CA GLU A 217 -25.89 -0.84 -34.97
C GLU A 217 -26.35 -2.06 -35.79
N ALA A 218 -27.49 -2.59 -35.36
CA ALA A 218 -28.16 -3.77 -35.85
C ALA A 218 -28.59 -3.68 -37.33
N ASP A 219 -28.52 -4.81 -38.03
CA ASP A 219 -29.66 -5.32 -38.80
C ASP A 219 -29.56 -6.85 -38.96
N GLY A 220 -30.69 -7.52 -38.89
CA GLY A 220 -30.77 -8.97 -38.69
C GLY A 220 -30.81 -9.78 -39.99
N LYS A 221 -30.22 -10.99 -39.95
CA LYS A 221 -30.85 -12.20 -40.54
C LYS A 221 -30.16 -13.49 -40.11
N VAL A 222 -31.03 -14.46 -39.85
CA VAL A 222 -30.83 -15.83 -39.37
C VAL A 222 -30.15 -16.71 -40.42
N LYS A 223 -29.20 -17.59 -40.03
CA LYS A 223 -29.22 -19.06 -40.25
C LYS A 223 -28.00 -19.80 -39.68
N ALA A 224 -28.27 -21.05 -39.33
CA ALA A 224 -27.47 -22.01 -38.56
C ALA A 224 -26.39 -22.75 -39.37
N GLY A 225 -25.50 -23.45 -38.66
CA GLY A 225 -24.76 -24.62 -39.18
C GLY A 225 -23.28 -24.68 -38.81
N GLU A 226 -22.96 -25.58 -37.87
CA GLU A 226 -21.87 -26.58 -37.79
C GLU A 226 -20.42 -26.29 -38.27
N ASP A 227 -19.52 -26.97 -37.53
CA ASP A 227 -18.05 -27.05 -37.55
C ASP A 227 -17.33 -27.04 -38.92
N GLU A 228 -16.09 -26.50 -38.97
CA GLU A 228 -14.84 -27.23 -39.32
C GLU A 228 -13.63 -26.29 -39.52
N ASP A 229 -12.47 -26.73 -39.05
CA ASP A 229 -11.14 -26.12 -39.18
C ASP A 229 -10.64 -26.09 -40.64
N VAL A 230 -10.17 -24.93 -41.11
CA VAL A 230 -9.34 -24.83 -42.34
C VAL A 230 -8.19 -23.83 -42.14
N MET A 231 -6.96 -24.33 -42.18
CA MET A 231 -5.73 -23.53 -42.32
C MET A 231 -5.46 -23.22 -43.81
N VAL A 232 -5.29 -21.95 -44.19
CA VAL A 232 -4.53 -21.55 -45.41
C VAL A 232 -3.74 -20.24 -45.22
N VAL A 233 -2.42 -20.45 -45.22
CA VAL A 233 -1.21 -19.74 -45.71
C VAL A 233 -1.31 -18.45 -46.57
N ASP A 234 -0.40 -17.51 -46.25
CA ASP A 234 0.32 -16.42 -46.99
C ASP A 234 -0.40 -15.41 -47.91
N GLU A 235 -0.18 -14.08 -47.71
CA GLU A 235 0.96 -13.32 -48.26
C GLU A 235 0.91 -11.80 -47.86
N PRO A 236 2.05 -11.06 -47.86
CA PRO A 236 2.17 -9.70 -47.32
C PRO A 236 2.35 -8.59 -48.39
N ALA A 237 1.93 -7.35 -48.10
CA ALA A 237 2.35 -6.13 -48.83
C ALA A 237 2.00 -4.84 -48.03
N PRO A 238 2.45 -3.62 -48.41
CA PRO A 238 3.76 -3.08 -48.05
C PRO A 238 3.72 -1.67 -47.40
N SER A 239 4.88 -1.29 -46.89
CA SER A 239 5.29 0.01 -46.34
C SER A 239 5.02 1.25 -47.22
N ARG A 240 4.67 2.39 -46.58
CA ARG A 240 4.96 3.74 -47.12
C ARG A 240 5.32 4.76 -46.03
N LYS A 241 6.55 5.28 -46.13
CA LYS A 241 7.13 6.41 -45.38
C LYS A 241 6.61 7.75 -45.91
N ARG A 242 6.52 8.78 -45.04
CA ARG A 242 6.71 10.20 -45.40
C ARG A 242 7.53 10.95 -44.33
N LYS A 243 8.48 11.75 -44.82
CA LYS A 243 9.35 12.77 -44.16
C LYS A 243 8.51 14.02 -43.81
N ALA A 244 8.64 14.63 -42.63
CA ALA A 244 9.62 15.61 -42.13
C ALA A 244 9.45 17.04 -42.69
N GLU A 245 9.18 18.02 -41.81
CA GLU A 245 9.55 19.43 -41.97
C GLU A 245 9.66 20.12 -40.59
N GLU A 246 10.59 21.07 -40.49
CA GLU A 246 11.26 21.62 -39.31
C GLU A 246 10.56 22.83 -38.68
N THR A 247 10.79 23.09 -37.38
CA THR A 247 11.20 24.43 -36.86
C THR A 247 11.64 24.36 -35.40
N ARG A 248 12.85 24.87 -35.10
CA ARG A 248 13.34 25.30 -33.77
C ARG A 248 13.17 26.83 -33.65
N PRO A 249 13.17 27.39 -32.42
CA PRO A 249 14.41 27.93 -31.88
C PRO A 249 14.73 27.49 -30.44
N GLU A 250 16.04 27.50 -30.15
CA GLU A 250 16.71 27.37 -28.84
C GLU A 250 16.43 28.64 -27.99
N GLU A 251 16.45 28.69 -26.65
CA GLU A 251 17.50 28.33 -25.67
C GLU A 251 16.92 28.17 -24.23
N GLU A 252 17.76 27.66 -23.32
CA GLU A 252 17.63 27.57 -21.84
C GLU A 252 16.99 26.31 -21.20
N MET A 253 17.75 25.20 -21.21
CA MET A 253 17.87 24.28 -20.05
C MET A 253 19.07 23.34 -20.28
N LYS A 254 20.25 23.73 -19.79
CA LYS A 254 21.41 22.83 -19.64
C LYS A 254 21.52 22.45 -18.17
N GLU A 255 21.25 21.19 -17.88
CA GLU A 255 21.56 20.37 -16.67
C GLU A 255 20.41 19.35 -16.52
N THR A 256 20.50 18.02 -16.64
CA THR A 256 21.59 17.02 -16.65
C THR A 256 21.09 15.76 -17.41
N PRO A 257 21.86 15.17 -18.35
CA PRO A 257 21.60 13.80 -18.79
C PRO A 257 22.90 12.99 -18.75
N ASN A 258 23.41 12.67 -17.55
CA ASN A 258 24.66 11.89 -17.46
C ASN A 258 24.70 10.79 -16.37
N SER A 259 23.66 10.58 -15.58
CA SER A 259 23.66 9.47 -14.60
C SER A 259 23.40 8.10 -15.26
N SER A 260 22.48 8.04 -16.23
CA SER A 260 22.06 6.78 -16.86
C SER A 260 23.10 6.19 -17.82
N LYS A 261 23.79 7.04 -18.60
CA LYS A 261 24.88 6.60 -19.50
C LYS A 261 26.14 6.21 -18.72
N ALA A 262 26.46 6.91 -17.63
CA ALA A 262 27.57 6.54 -16.76
C ALA A 262 27.31 5.21 -16.04
N LYS A 263 26.07 4.95 -15.60
CA LYS A 263 25.69 3.64 -15.06
C LYS A 263 25.83 2.55 -16.12
N ARG A 264 25.28 2.73 -17.32
CA ARG A 264 25.39 1.73 -18.40
C ARG A 264 26.81 1.48 -18.90
N ALA A 265 27.67 2.50 -18.92
CA ALA A 265 29.06 2.38 -19.33
C ALA A 265 29.96 1.75 -18.25
N LYS A 266 29.57 1.82 -16.97
CA LYS A 266 30.27 1.11 -15.88
C LYS A 266 29.97 -0.39 -15.86
N ILE A 267 28.81 -0.81 -16.37
CA ILE A 267 28.40 -2.23 -16.46
C ILE A 267 29.36 -3.07 -17.32
N SER A 268 30.10 -2.47 -18.28
CA SER A 268 31.08 -3.21 -19.09
C SER A 268 32.41 -3.51 -18.38
N ASN A 269 32.68 -2.86 -17.23
CA ASN A 269 33.88 -3.10 -16.44
C ASN A 269 33.51 -3.84 -15.14
N ALA A 270 33.46 -5.17 -15.22
CA ALA A 270 33.17 -6.04 -14.11
C ALA A 270 34.31 -6.04 -13.08
N ALA A 271 34.23 -5.18 -12.05
CA ALA A 271 35.01 -5.35 -10.82
C ALA A 271 34.40 -4.68 -9.57
N GLU A 272 33.65 -3.58 -9.68
CA GLU A 272 33.19 -2.87 -8.48
C GLU A 272 31.83 -2.20 -8.70
N GLN A 273 30.75 -2.97 -8.55
CA GLN A 273 29.42 -2.45 -8.14
C GLN A 273 28.49 -3.63 -7.81
N ILE A 274 28.20 -3.82 -6.52
CA ILE A 274 27.07 -4.63 -6.04
C ILE A 274 25.85 -3.69 -6.06
N GLU A 275 25.35 -3.35 -7.25
CA GLU A 275 24.00 -2.79 -7.42
C GLU A 275 23.15 -3.89 -8.08
N ASP A 276 21.98 -4.16 -7.51
CA ASP A 276 21.06 -5.23 -7.93
C ASP A 276 20.52 -4.98 -9.37
N ASP A 277 21.28 -5.42 -10.37
CA ASP A 277 20.85 -5.40 -11.77
C ASP A 277 19.86 -6.55 -12.04
N VAL A 278 18.56 -6.25 -11.97
CA VAL A 278 17.49 -7.17 -12.41
C VAL A 278 17.09 -6.81 -13.84
N ILE A 279 17.56 -7.60 -14.81
CA ILE A 279 17.10 -7.49 -16.20
C ILE A 279 15.82 -8.32 -16.34
N VAL A 280 14.68 -7.65 -16.53
CA VAL A 280 13.43 -8.31 -16.92
C VAL A 280 13.53 -8.66 -18.41
N LEU A 281 13.65 -9.95 -18.71
CA LEU A 281 13.64 -10.51 -20.07
C LEU A 281 12.21 -10.66 -20.61
#